data_AF-A0A351RVF4-F1
#
_entry.id   AF-A0A351RVF4-F1
#
_cell.length_a   1.000
_cell.length_b   1.000
_cell.length_c   1.000
_cell.angle_alpha   90.00
_cell.angle_beta   90.00
_cell.angle_gamma   90.00
#
_symmetry.space_group_name_H-M   'P 1'
#
loop_
_entity.id
_entity.type
_entity.pdbx_description
1 polymer ?
#
loop_
_entity_poly.entity_id
_entity_poly.type
_entity_poly.pdbx_seq_one_letter_code
_entity_poly.pdbx_strand_id
1 'polypeptide(L)'
;MFHEVKRYNEHQVHSITKEVPVIRLEKAIREGKSLFRPFKVPSPYESTKDIFCIREERTTDAYRKVSIDGIELRVTGVDPYEKIELRMIPDKETGLTEIRFWHKGKLLGTQKIKSKDLKRMHL
;
A
#
# COMPACT_ATOMS: atom_id res chain seq x y z
N MET A 1 -6.40 -13.98 17.72
CA MET A 1 -5.33 -14.03 16.69
C MET A 1 -3.94 -13.77 17.28
N PHE A 2 -3.76 -12.68 18.04
CA PHE A 2 -2.45 -12.34 18.63
C PHE A 2 -1.85 -13.40 19.57
N HIS A 3 -2.68 -14.14 20.31
CA HIS A 3 -2.21 -15.19 21.21
C HIS A 3 -1.50 -16.33 20.47
N GLU A 4 -2.06 -16.80 19.35
CA GLU A 4 -1.48 -17.88 18.55
C GLU A 4 -0.16 -17.46 17.90
N VAL A 5 -0.11 -16.24 17.35
CA VAL A 5 1.11 -15.67 16.77
C VAL A 5 2.22 -15.59 17.82
N LYS A 6 1.89 -15.11 19.03
CA LYS A 6 2.83 -15.01 20.14
C LYS A 6 3.29 -16.40 20.61
N ARG A 7 2.37 -17.35 20.77
CA ARG A 7 2.69 -18.72 21.17
C ARG A 7 3.64 -19.37 20.17
N TYR A 8 3.32 -19.31 18.88
CA TYR A 8 4.13 -19.94 17.84
C TYR A 8 5.50 -19.28 17.70
N ASN A 9 5.56 -17.95 17.60
CA ASN A 9 6.81 -17.25 17.32
C ASN A 9 7.77 -17.21 18.52
N GLU A 10 7.24 -17.11 19.75
CA GLU A 10 8.04 -16.84 20.95
C GLU A 10 8.16 -18.01 21.92
N HIS A 11 7.26 -19.02 21.88
CA HIS A 11 7.23 -20.09 22.88
C HIS A 11 7.33 -21.50 22.28
N GLN A 12 6.78 -21.71 21.08
CA GLN A 12 6.72 -23.03 20.48
C GLN A 12 8.09 -23.44 19.93
N VAL A 13 8.58 -24.58 20.39
CA VAL A 13 9.76 -25.23 19.80
C VAL A 13 9.32 -25.94 18.53
N HIS A 14 9.92 -25.55 17.40
CA HIS A 14 9.55 -26.14 16.12
C HIS A 14 10.06 -27.58 16.02
N SER A 15 9.22 -28.50 15.55
CA SER A 15 9.52 -29.94 15.53
C SER A 15 10.76 -30.30 14.69
N ILE A 16 11.00 -29.56 13.61
CA ILE A 16 12.13 -29.78 12.68
C ILE A 16 13.41 -29.09 13.18
N THR A 17 13.36 -27.77 13.41
CA THR A 17 14.57 -27.01 13.77
C THR A 17 14.96 -27.17 15.24
N LYS A 18 14.06 -27.70 16.08
CA LYS A 18 14.23 -27.85 17.54
C LYS A 18 14.54 -26.52 18.26
N GLU A 19 14.21 -25.41 17.62
CA GLU A 19 14.44 -24.05 18.10
C GLU A 19 13.13 -23.28 18.12
N VAL A 20 13.07 -22.23 18.94
CA VAL A 20 11.97 -21.25 18.93
C VAL A 20 12.17 -20.30 17.72
N PRO A 21 11.12 -20.01 16.91
CA PRO A 21 11.26 -19.23 15.69
C PRO A 21 11.95 -17.87 15.84
N VAL A 22 11.59 -17.08 16.85
CA VAL A 22 12.19 -15.75 17.07
C VAL A 22 13.69 -15.85 17.37
N ILE A 23 14.09 -16.77 18.26
CA ILE A 23 15.50 -16.98 18.63
C ILE A 23 16.32 -17.42 17.41
N ARG A 24 15.76 -18.34 16.61
CA ARG A 24 16.40 -18.80 15.37
C ARG A 24 16.59 -17.66 14.37
N LEU A 25 15.60 -16.79 14.22
CA LEU A 25 15.69 -15.63 13.32
C LEU A 25 16.75 -14.64 13.80
N GLU A 26 16.76 -14.30 15.08
CA GLU A 26 17.77 -13.40 15.68
C GLU A 26 19.19 -13.93 15.50
N LYS A 27 19.39 -15.23 15.71
CA LYS A 27 20.67 -15.91 15.46
C LYS A 27 21.07 -15.83 13.99
N ALA A 28 20.15 -16.11 13.06
CA ALA A 28 20.41 -16.02 11.64
C ALA A 28 20.78 -14.59 11.20
N ILE A 29 20.14 -13.57 11.78
CA ILE A 29 20.48 -12.16 11.54
C ILE A 29 21.89 -11.85 12.07
N ARG A 30 22.19 -12.24 13.32
CA ARG A 30 23.48 -12.00 13.98
C ARG A 30 24.65 -12.70 13.26
N GLU A 31 24.42 -13.89 12.75
CA GLU A 31 25.42 -14.69 12.01
C GLU A 31 25.52 -14.29 10.53
N GLY A 32 24.73 -13.32 10.05
CA GLY A 32 24.71 -12.93 8.64
C GLY A 32 24.13 -13.99 7.69
N LYS A 33 23.46 -15.01 8.23
CA LYS A 33 22.85 -16.12 7.48
C LYS A 33 21.37 -15.89 7.14
N SER A 34 20.83 -14.72 7.51
CA SER A 34 19.48 -14.33 7.16
C SER A 34 19.38 -13.95 5.69
N LEU A 35 18.32 -14.41 5.01
CA LEU A 35 17.97 -13.94 3.66
C LEU A 35 17.14 -12.66 3.68
N PHE A 36 16.67 -12.22 4.85
CA PHE A 36 15.96 -10.96 4.97
C PHE A 36 16.91 -9.79 4.69
N ARG A 37 16.40 -8.80 3.96
CA ARG A 37 17.11 -7.56 3.63
C ARG A 37 16.29 -6.38 4.15
N PRO A 38 16.93 -5.26 4.52
CA PRO A 38 16.21 -4.04 4.83
C PRO A 38 15.25 -3.73 3.68
N PHE A 39 13.98 -3.53 4.02
CA PHE A 39 12.98 -3.19 3.02
C PHE A 39 13.35 -1.85 2.37
N LYS A 40 13.37 -1.83 1.04
CA LYS A 40 13.55 -0.62 0.24
C LYS A 40 12.36 -0.50 -0.70
N VAL A 41 11.75 0.68 -0.75
CA VAL A 41 10.70 0.98 -1.73
C VAL A 41 11.29 0.78 -3.13
N PRO A 42 10.74 -0.13 -3.96
CA PRO A 42 11.27 -0.38 -5.28
C PRO A 42 10.93 0.79 -6.20
N SER A 43 11.88 1.16 -7.05
CA SER A 43 11.62 2.09 -8.14
C SER A 43 10.50 1.52 -9.03
N PRO A 44 9.55 2.36 -9.51
CA PRO A 44 9.53 3.83 -9.47
C PRO A 44 8.76 4.42 -8.29
N TYR A 45 8.39 3.64 -7.29
CA TYR A 45 7.50 4.11 -6.22
C TYR A 45 8.21 5.07 -5.26
N GLU A 46 7.45 6.04 -4.75
CA GLU A 46 7.96 7.04 -3.82
C GLU A 46 7.71 6.66 -2.36
N SER A 47 6.66 5.88 -2.10
CA SER A 47 6.25 5.49 -0.75
C SER A 47 5.79 4.03 -0.67
N THR A 48 5.79 3.45 0.53
CA THR A 48 5.10 2.18 0.82
C THR A 48 3.61 2.25 0.50
N LYS A 49 2.99 3.44 0.62
CA LYS A 49 1.60 3.69 0.25
C LYS A 49 1.32 3.41 -1.23
N ASP A 50 2.32 3.56 -2.09
CA ASP A 50 2.17 3.27 -3.52
C ASP A 50 2.17 1.75 -3.78
N ILE A 51 2.66 0.96 -2.84
CA ILE A 51 2.72 -0.51 -2.95
C ILE A 51 1.48 -1.11 -2.31
N PHE A 52 1.18 -0.70 -1.07
CA PHE A 52 0.08 -1.19 -0.23
C PHE A 52 -1.12 -0.25 -0.33
N CYS A 53 -1.82 -0.32 -1.45
CA CYS A 53 -3.00 0.48 -1.75
C CYS A 53 -4.03 -0.31 -2.54
N ILE A 54 -5.27 0.16 -2.54
CA ILE A 54 -6.28 -0.26 -3.51
C ILE A 54 -5.95 0.45 -4.83
N ARG A 55 -5.96 -0.29 -5.94
CA ARG A 55 -5.59 0.21 -7.26
C ARG A 55 -6.80 0.20 -8.19
N GLU A 56 -6.93 1.25 -8.98
CA GLU A 56 -7.94 1.35 -10.03
C GLU A 56 -7.37 2.15 -11.21
N GLU A 57 -7.72 1.78 -12.45
CA GLU A 57 -7.33 2.54 -13.64
C GLU A 57 -8.51 3.38 -14.13
N ARG A 58 -8.27 4.64 -14.48
CA ARG A 58 -9.27 5.53 -15.08
C ARG A 58 -8.66 6.33 -16.22
N THR A 59 -9.49 6.68 -17.19
CA THR A 59 -9.12 7.58 -18.29
C THR A 59 -9.56 9.00 -17.96
N THR A 60 -8.69 9.98 -18.20
CA THR A 60 -9.02 11.40 -18.01
C THR A 60 -10.01 11.87 -19.08
N ASP A 61 -10.90 12.80 -18.73
CA ASP A 61 -11.78 13.46 -19.69
C ASP A 61 -11.07 14.61 -20.45
N ALA A 62 -11.82 15.32 -21.29
CA ALA A 62 -11.35 16.51 -22.01
C ALA A 62 -10.75 17.59 -21.10
N TYR A 63 -11.20 17.65 -19.84
CA TYR A 63 -10.82 18.63 -18.83
C TYR A 63 -9.78 18.09 -17.84
N ARG A 64 -9.18 16.92 -18.14
CA ARG A 64 -8.19 16.24 -17.29
C ARG A 64 -8.75 15.85 -15.92
N LYS A 65 -10.03 15.47 -15.86
CA LYS A 65 -10.70 14.95 -14.66
C LYS A 65 -10.91 13.45 -14.76
N VAL A 66 -10.99 12.79 -13.60
CA VAL A 66 -11.46 11.42 -13.46
C VAL A 66 -12.64 11.37 -12.51
N SER A 67 -13.62 10.50 -12.78
CA SER A 67 -14.78 10.31 -11.92
C SER A 67 -14.69 8.99 -11.16
N ILE A 68 -14.87 9.04 -9.84
CA ILE A 68 -14.96 7.87 -8.96
C ILE A 68 -16.14 8.03 -8.00
N ASP A 69 -17.04 7.05 -7.99
CA ASP A 69 -18.27 7.06 -7.16
C ASP A 69 -19.12 8.34 -7.25
N GLY A 70 -19.06 9.05 -8.38
CA GLY A 70 -19.76 10.32 -8.62
C GLY A 70 -18.97 11.57 -8.24
N ILE A 71 -17.77 11.42 -7.71
CA ILE A 71 -16.84 12.51 -7.36
C ILE A 71 -15.91 12.75 -8.55
N GLU A 72 -15.86 13.99 -9.04
CA GLU A 72 -14.88 14.40 -10.06
C GLU A 72 -13.60 14.91 -9.41
N LEU A 73 -12.47 14.30 -9.78
CA LEU A 73 -11.14 14.68 -9.31
C LEU A 73 -10.32 15.19 -10.48
N ARG A 74 -9.83 16.42 -10.38
CA ARG A 74 -8.95 17.01 -11.40
C ARG A 74 -7.53 16.47 -11.26
N VAL A 75 -6.91 16.06 -12.36
CA VAL A 75 -5.56 15.52 -12.39
C VAL A 75 -4.66 16.45 -13.19
N THR A 76 -3.62 16.95 -12.53
CA THR A 76 -2.63 17.84 -13.14
C THR A 76 -1.50 17.04 -13.77
N GLY A 77 -0.85 17.58 -14.81
CA GLY A 77 0.34 16.96 -15.41
C GLY A 77 0.06 15.75 -16.30
N VAL A 78 -1.19 15.56 -16.73
CA VAL A 78 -1.60 14.51 -17.68
C VAL A 78 -2.40 15.14 -18.82
N ASP A 79 -2.29 14.59 -20.02
CA ASP A 79 -3.10 15.01 -21.15
C ASP A 79 -4.54 14.48 -21.06
N PRO A 80 -5.49 15.12 -21.78
CA PRO A 80 -6.84 14.58 -21.90
C PRO A 80 -6.83 13.18 -22.52
N TYR A 81 -7.76 12.32 -22.10
CA TYR A 81 -7.94 10.95 -22.61
C TYR A 81 -6.77 9.99 -22.35
N GLU A 82 -5.88 10.32 -21.43
CA GLU A 82 -4.82 9.42 -20.99
C GLU A 82 -5.31 8.51 -19.85
N LYS A 83 -4.80 7.28 -19.84
CA LYS A 83 -4.99 6.35 -18.73
C LYS A 83 -4.09 6.69 -17.56
N ILE A 84 -4.67 6.74 -16.37
CA ILE A 84 -3.94 6.95 -15.12
C ILE A 84 -4.32 5.89 -14.09
N GLU A 85 -3.37 5.60 -13.21
CA GLU A 85 -3.57 4.73 -12.06
C GLU A 85 -3.94 5.56 -10.83
N LEU A 86 -5.07 5.21 -10.22
CA LEU A 86 -5.49 5.70 -8.91
C LEU A 86 -5.04 4.72 -7.85
N ARG A 87 -4.31 5.23 -6.85
CA ARG A 87 -3.89 4.47 -5.67
C ARG A 87 -4.57 5.05 -4.45
N MET A 88 -5.50 4.30 -3.89
CA MET A 88 -6.36 4.72 -2.79
C MET A 88 -5.88 4.08 -1.49
N ILE A 89 -5.60 4.93 -0.50
CA ILE A 89 -5.11 4.53 0.83
C ILE A 89 -6.08 5.09 1.86
N PRO A 90 -7.01 4.26 2.37
CA PRO A 90 -7.87 4.69 3.44
C PRO A 90 -7.11 4.80 4.76
N ASP A 91 -7.43 5.85 5.50
CA ASP A 91 -7.01 6.05 6.86
C ASP A 91 -8.23 5.89 7.78
N LYS A 92 -8.19 4.84 8.61
CA LYS A 92 -9.29 4.53 9.56
C LYS A 92 -9.38 5.53 10.70
N GLU A 93 -8.28 6.16 11.09
CA GLU A 93 -8.25 7.10 12.20
C GLU A 93 -8.85 8.45 11.79
N THR A 94 -8.45 8.95 10.62
CA THR A 94 -8.96 10.24 10.11
C THR A 94 -10.27 10.14 9.34
N GLY A 95 -10.64 8.93 8.89
CA GLY A 95 -11.82 8.72 8.04
C GLY A 95 -11.68 9.30 6.63
N LEU A 96 -10.45 9.62 6.22
CA LEU A 96 -10.12 10.13 4.90
C LEU A 96 -9.41 9.05 4.08
N THR A 97 -9.58 9.11 2.76
CA THR A 97 -8.83 8.32 1.81
C THR A 97 -7.90 9.23 1.03
N GLU A 98 -6.61 8.94 1.09
CA GLU A 98 -5.60 9.55 0.23
C GLU A 98 -5.65 8.87 -1.14
N ILE A 99 -5.85 9.64 -2.19
CA ILE A 99 -5.78 9.20 -3.59
C ILE A 99 -4.52 9.77 -4.20
N ARG A 100 -3.64 8.88 -4.66
CA ARG A 100 -2.39 9.21 -5.34
C ARG A 100 -2.56 8.91 -6.83
N PHE A 101 -2.31 9.89 -7.68
CA PHE A 101 -2.46 9.77 -9.14
C PHE A 101 -1.11 9.40 -9.76
N TRP A 102 -1.06 8.26 -10.43
CA TRP A 102 0.13 7.74 -11.09
C TRP A 102 -0.05 7.67 -12.59
N HIS A 103 0.99 8.04 -13.33
CA HIS A 103 1.01 7.92 -14.79
C HIS A 103 2.43 7.65 -15.27
N LYS A 104 2.61 6.63 -16.12
CA LYS A 104 3.90 6.25 -16.72
C LYS A 104 5.04 6.18 -15.70
N GLY A 105 4.77 5.57 -14.54
CA GLY A 105 5.76 5.41 -13.46
C GLY A 105 6.12 6.69 -12.71
N LYS A 106 5.30 7.75 -12.80
CA LYS A 106 5.50 8.99 -12.03
C LYS A 106 4.27 9.31 -11.21
N LEU A 107 4.49 9.81 -9.99
CA LEU A 107 3.44 10.41 -9.19
C LEU A 107 3.13 11.81 -9.74
N LEU A 108 1.88 12.03 -10.14
CA LEU A 108 1.42 13.33 -10.64
C LEU A 108 0.90 14.24 -9.52
N GLY A 109 0.41 13.64 -8.43
CA GLY A 109 -0.10 14.39 -7.29
C GLY A 109 -0.97 13.53 -6.38
N THR A 110 -1.49 14.16 -5.32
CA THR A 110 -2.31 13.50 -4.31
C THR A 110 -3.51 14.36 -3.92
N GLN A 111 -4.64 13.74 -3.64
CA GLN A 111 -5.83 14.39 -3.08
C GLN A 111 -6.38 13.57 -1.92
N LYS A 112 -7.10 14.21 -1.00
CA LYS A 112 -7.79 13.53 0.12
C LYS A 112 -9.27 13.75 -0.01
N ILE A 113 -10.03 12.67 0.11
CA ILE A 113 -11.49 12.69 0.14
C ILE A 113 -12.02 11.91 1.33
N LYS A 114 -13.26 12.15 1.74
CA LYS A 114 -13.83 11.39 2.86
C LYS A 114 -14.07 9.96 2.40
N SER A 115 -13.65 8.99 3.21
CA SER A 115 -13.82 7.58 2.86
C SER A 115 -15.29 7.18 2.71
N LYS A 116 -16.21 7.88 3.38
CA LYS A 116 -17.66 7.66 3.27
C LYS A 116 -18.23 8.04 1.90
N ASP A 117 -17.59 8.95 1.18
CA ASP A 117 -18.06 9.39 -0.14
C ASP A 117 -17.67 8.36 -1.22
N LEU A 118 -16.70 7.48 -0.91
CA LEU A 118 -16.30 6.35 -1.75
C LEU A 118 -17.15 5.12 -1.39
N LYS A 119 -18.26 4.94 -2.12
CA LYS A 119 -19.21 3.84 -1.94
C LYS A 119 -18.55 2.46 -2.04
N ARG A 120 -17.49 2.34 -2.84
CA ARG A 120 -16.75 1.09 -3.05
C ARG A 120 -15.76 0.76 -1.94
N MET A 121 -15.51 1.69 -1.02
CA MET A 121 -14.55 1.48 0.06
C MET A 121 -15.26 1.07 1.34
N HIS A 122 -15.13 -0.21 1.68
CA HIS A 122 -15.52 -0.73 2.98
C HIS A 122 -14.33 -0.63 3.94
N LEU A 123 -14.48 0.17 4.99
CA LEU A 123 -13.48 0.35 6.06
C LEU A 123 -13.80 -0.48 7.30
#